data_AF-A0A1M7UNX7-F1
#
_entry.id   AF-A0A1M7UNX7-F1
#
_cell.length_a   1.000
_cell.length_b   1.000
_cell.length_c   1.000
_cell.angle_alpha   90.00
_cell.angle_beta   90.00
_cell.angle_gamma   90.00
#
_symmetry.space_group_name_H-M   'P 1'
#
loop_
_entity.id
_entity.type
_entity.pdbx_description
1 polymer ?
#
loop_
_entity_poly.entity_id
_entity_poly.type
_entity_poly.pdbx_seq_one_letter_code
_entity_poly.pdbx_strand_id
1 'polypeptide(L)'
;MKNTVEDFFTTDTYSADRGYIIHLSRAPEFAAQAVVEDADGKRTLVDISHRDWDDFEELLGIIVEEYEVPSPLDDVFTAAEAAALWGLDESTVKKACLQGRFRHYEAKKSGWPWLVTRQGMERLYGSKHSE
;
A
#
# COMPACT_ATOMS: atom_id res chain seq x y z
N MET A 1 13.42 -27.26 16.46
CA MET A 1 14.38 -26.25 15.97
C MET A 1 13.79 -24.90 16.34
N LYS A 2 14.50 -24.04 17.05
CA LYS A 2 13.95 -22.74 17.46
C LYS A 2 14.02 -21.83 16.24
N ASN A 3 12.91 -21.61 15.55
CA ASN A 3 12.83 -20.66 14.44
C ASN A 3 12.70 -19.26 15.05
N THR A 4 13.83 -18.65 15.39
CA THR A 4 13.85 -17.29 15.92
C THR A 4 13.99 -16.32 14.76
N VAL A 5 13.33 -15.16 14.81
CA VAL A 5 13.44 -14.10 13.78
C VAL A 5 14.90 -13.74 13.50
N GLU A 6 15.77 -13.80 14.50
CA GLU A 6 17.23 -13.63 14.39
C GLU A 6 17.91 -14.59 13.41
N ASP A 7 17.42 -15.84 13.27
CA ASP A 7 18.04 -16.85 12.41
C ASP A 7 17.87 -16.50 10.92
N PHE A 8 16.84 -15.73 10.56
CA PHE A 8 16.59 -15.27 9.18
C PHE A 8 17.64 -14.27 8.67
N PHE A 9 18.28 -13.51 9.56
CA PHE A 9 19.24 -12.48 9.17
C PHE A 9 20.65 -13.02 8.94
N THR A 10 20.86 -14.32 9.15
CA THR A 10 22.15 -14.99 8.85
C THR A 10 22.24 -15.51 7.41
N THR A 11 21.17 -15.36 6.62
CA THR A 11 21.01 -15.95 5.28
C THR A 11 20.48 -14.91 4.27
N ASP A 12 20.40 -15.32 3.00
CA ASP A 12 20.11 -14.52 1.81
C ASP A 12 18.97 -13.50 2.00
N THR A 13 19.27 -12.26 1.62
CA THR A 13 18.38 -11.11 1.72
C THR A 13 18.20 -10.49 0.34
N TYR A 14 16.94 -10.21 -0.02
CA TYR A 14 16.55 -9.74 -1.33
C TYR A 14 15.80 -8.41 -1.20
N SER A 15 16.22 -7.40 -1.95
CA SER A 15 15.47 -6.15 -2.07
C SER A 15 14.30 -6.37 -3.02
N ALA A 16 13.10 -6.02 -2.58
CA ALA A 16 11.93 -5.97 -3.43
C ALA A 16 11.53 -4.51 -3.71
N ASP A 17 10.50 -4.33 -4.55
CA ASP A 17 9.98 -3.02 -4.89
C ASP A 17 9.50 -2.24 -3.65
N ARG A 18 9.35 -0.91 -3.83
CA ARG A 18 8.81 0.01 -2.81
C ARG A 18 9.56 0.02 -1.46
N GLY A 19 10.81 -0.47 -1.44
CA GLY A 19 11.68 -0.44 -0.26
C GLY A 19 11.47 -1.60 0.71
N TYR A 20 10.76 -2.65 0.30
CA TYR A 20 10.64 -3.88 1.08
C TYR A 20 11.93 -4.71 0.98
N ILE A 21 12.26 -5.40 2.06
CA ILE A 21 13.36 -6.35 2.12
C ILE A 21 12.80 -7.71 2.53
N ILE A 22 13.14 -8.75 1.78
CA ILE A 22 12.70 -10.11 2.03
C ILE A 22 13.90 -10.92 2.51
N HIS A 23 13.80 -11.43 3.73
CA HIS A 23 14.79 -12.30 4.35
C HIS A 23 14.31 -13.74 4.31
N LEU A 24 15.14 -14.63 3.76
CA LEU A 24 14.86 -16.06 3.76
C LEU A 24 15.79 -16.76 4.75
N SER A 25 15.24 -17.70 5.51
CA SER A 25 16.05 -18.50 6.46
C SER A 25 16.98 -19.50 5.75
N ARG A 26 16.74 -19.78 4.47
CA ARG A 26 17.41 -20.77 3.62
C ARG A 26 17.29 -20.34 2.16
N ALA A 27 17.98 -21.04 1.27
CA ALA A 27 17.82 -20.85 -0.17
C ALA A 27 16.33 -20.93 -0.59
N PRO A 28 15.89 -20.12 -1.56
CA PRO A 28 14.49 -19.98 -1.98
C PRO A 28 13.75 -21.31 -2.12
N GLU A 29 14.31 -22.26 -2.86
CA GLU A 29 13.73 -23.56 -3.16
C GLU A 29 13.47 -24.47 -1.93
N PHE A 30 14.02 -24.11 -0.76
CA PHE A 30 13.84 -24.82 0.51
C PHE A 30 13.20 -23.95 1.60
N ALA A 31 12.82 -22.72 1.29
CA ALA A 31 12.23 -21.79 2.24
C ALA A 31 10.72 -22.05 2.35
N ALA A 32 10.26 -22.33 3.57
CA ALA A 32 8.82 -22.41 3.88
C ALA A 32 8.28 -21.11 4.50
N GLN A 33 9.18 -20.22 4.92
CA GLN A 33 8.87 -18.98 5.60
C GLN A 33 9.83 -17.89 5.13
N ALA A 34 9.33 -16.66 5.07
CA ALA A 34 10.09 -15.45 4.81
C ALA A 34 9.82 -14.41 5.90
N VAL A 35 10.75 -13.51 6.14
CA VAL A 35 10.50 -12.28 6.89
C VAL A 35 10.47 -11.13 5.91
N VAL A 36 9.35 -10.41 5.87
CA VAL A 36 9.21 -9.17 5.11
C VAL A 36 9.48 -8.01 6.05
N GLU A 37 10.48 -7.21 5.74
CA GLU A 37 10.79 -5.94 6.39
C GLU A 37 10.30 -4.80 5.49
N ASP A 38 9.44 -3.94 6.03
CA ASP A 38 8.95 -2.76 5.33
C ASP A 38 9.94 -1.58 5.43
N ALA A 39 9.64 -0.49 4.72
CA ALA A 39 10.47 0.72 4.71
C ALA A 39 10.63 1.38 6.11
N ASP A 40 9.74 1.09 7.05
CA ASP A 40 9.82 1.58 8.44
C ASP A 40 10.60 0.60 9.35
N GLY A 41 11.11 -0.50 8.79
CA GLY A 41 11.85 -1.55 9.50
C GLY A 41 10.96 -2.51 10.29
N LYS A 42 9.65 -2.46 10.11
CA LYS A 42 8.72 -3.41 10.75
C LYS A 42 8.77 -4.73 10.00
N ARG A 43 8.85 -5.80 10.80
CA ARG A 43 9.09 -7.17 10.34
C ARG A 43 7.87 -8.04 10.51
N THR A 44 7.50 -8.75 9.46
CA THR A 44 6.37 -9.67 9.44
C THR A 44 6.81 -11.03 8.95
N LEU A 45 6.45 -12.09 9.67
CA LEU A 45 6.71 -13.46 9.22
C LEU A 45 5.61 -13.88 8.25
N VAL A 46 6.02 -14.33 7.08
CA VAL A 46 5.14 -14.73 5.96
C VAL A 46 5.35 -16.21 5.66
N ASP A 47 4.25 -16.94 5.50
CA ASP A 47 4.27 -18.33 5.06
C ASP A 47 4.35 -18.37 3.51
N ILE A 48 5.37 -19.02 2.99
CA ILE A 48 5.63 -19.16 1.55
C ILE A 48 5.68 -20.64 1.13
N SER A 49 5.33 -21.55 2.04
CA SER A 49 5.45 -23.01 1.85
C SER A 49 4.62 -23.58 0.69
N HIS A 50 3.61 -22.85 0.24
CA HIS A 50 2.68 -23.26 -0.82
C HIS A 50 2.97 -22.61 -2.19
N ARG A 51 4.04 -21.83 -2.32
CA ARG A 51 4.30 -21.08 -3.54
C ARG A 51 5.23 -21.85 -4.46
N ASP A 52 4.83 -21.92 -5.74
CA ASP A 52 5.63 -22.55 -6.79
C ASP A 52 6.74 -21.60 -7.21
N TRP A 53 7.96 -22.12 -7.30
CA TRP A 53 9.20 -21.34 -7.41
C TRP A 53 9.66 -21.11 -8.85
N ASP A 54 8.80 -21.41 -9.82
CA ASP A 54 9.15 -21.33 -11.25
C ASP A 54 9.56 -19.90 -11.66
N ASP A 55 9.15 -18.86 -10.92
CA ASP A 55 9.69 -17.51 -11.00
C ASP A 55 9.84 -16.85 -9.62
N PHE A 56 11.10 -16.69 -9.18
CA PHE A 56 11.43 -16.08 -7.88
C PHE A 56 11.05 -14.60 -7.80
N GLU A 57 11.17 -13.84 -8.90
CA GLU A 57 10.82 -12.42 -8.92
C GLU A 57 9.30 -12.23 -8.84
N GLU A 58 8.53 -13.11 -9.49
CA GLU A 58 7.08 -13.14 -9.35
C GLU A 58 6.67 -13.43 -7.89
N LEU A 59 7.36 -14.37 -7.23
CA LEU A 59 7.11 -14.69 -5.83
C LEU A 59 7.39 -13.49 -4.90
N LEU A 60 8.49 -12.75 -5.10
CA LEU A 60 8.76 -11.52 -4.34
C LEU A 60 7.66 -10.48 -4.55
N GLY A 61 7.19 -10.31 -5.79
CA GLY A 61 6.07 -9.44 -6.13
C GLY A 61 4.79 -9.80 -5.37
N ILE A 62 4.38 -11.07 -5.41
CA ILE A 62 3.16 -11.53 -4.72
C ILE A 62 3.30 -11.40 -3.19
N ILE A 63 4.50 -11.62 -2.62
CA ILE A 63 4.73 -11.39 -1.18
C ILE A 63 4.55 -9.90 -0.86
N VAL A 64 5.11 -9.00 -1.66
CA VAL A 64 4.94 -7.57 -1.42
C VAL A 64 3.48 -7.17 -1.57
N GLU A 65 2.76 -7.61 -2.60
CA GLU A 65 1.35 -7.26 -2.81
C GLU A 65 0.42 -7.77 -1.69
N GLU A 66 0.60 -9.00 -1.22
CA GLU A 66 -0.25 -9.58 -0.17
C GLU A 66 -0.01 -8.91 1.19
N TYR A 67 1.21 -8.42 1.44
CA TYR A 67 1.62 -7.85 2.72
C TYR A 67 1.87 -6.34 2.65
N GLU A 68 1.55 -5.71 1.52
CA GLU A 68 1.60 -4.27 1.37
C GLU A 68 0.59 -3.65 2.34
N VAL A 69 1.10 -2.90 3.29
CA VAL A 69 0.25 -2.13 4.20
C VAL A 69 -0.26 -0.93 3.39
N PRO A 70 -1.57 -0.80 3.15
CA PRO A 70 -2.10 0.34 2.41
C PRO A 70 -1.69 1.63 3.14
N SER A 71 -1.06 2.53 2.39
CA SER A 71 -0.58 3.78 2.94
C SER A 71 -1.77 4.71 3.18
N PRO A 72 -1.79 5.48 4.28
CA PRO A 72 -2.78 6.55 4.44
C PRO A 72 -2.80 7.54 3.27
N LEU A 73 -1.70 7.62 2.50
CA LEU A 73 -1.61 8.44 1.30
C LEU A 73 -2.42 7.88 0.13
N ASP A 74 -2.68 6.58 0.08
CA ASP A 74 -3.50 5.95 -0.96
C ASP A 74 -4.99 6.32 -0.83
N ASP A 75 -5.38 6.82 0.35
CA ASP A 75 -6.73 7.25 0.69
C ASP A 75 -6.90 8.77 0.68
N VAL A 76 -5.88 9.53 0.28
CA VAL A 76 -5.95 11.00 0.20
C VAL A 76 -5.56 11.46 -1.19
N PHE A 77 -6.44 12.26 -1.79
CA PHE A 77 -6.27 12.81 -3.13
C PHE A 77 -6.27 14.33 -3.08
N THR A 78 -5.52 14.96 -3.96
CA THR A 78 -5.78 16.34 -4.34
C THR A 78 -7.16 16.44 -5.02
N ALA A 79 -7.76 17.63 -5.01
CA ALA A 79 -9.02 17.86 -5.72
C ALA A 79 -8.93 17.54 -7.23
N ALA A 80 -7.75 17.69 -7.84
CA ALA A 80 -7.51 17.35 -9.24
C ALA A 80 -7.49 15.83 -9.46
N GLU A 81 -6.74 15.08 -8.64
CA GLU A 81 -6.70 13.62 -8.70
C GLU A 81 -8.09 13.01 -8.44
N ALA A 82 -8.78 13.51 -7.42
CA ALA A 82 -10.14 13.09 -7.09
C ALA A 82 -11.13 13.41 -8.23
N ALA A 83 -10.98 14.55 -8.89
CA ALA A 83 -11.83 14.88 -10.02
C ALA A 83 -11.62 13.91 -11.19
N ALA A 84 -10.36 13.61 -11.53
CA ALA A 84 -10.05 12.64 -12.58
C ALA A 84 -10.61 11.25 -12.27
N LEU A 85 -10.38 10.74 -11.05
CA LEU A 85 -10.81 9.39 -10.62
C LEU A 85 -12.34 9.22 -10.55
N TRP A 86 -13.08 10.29 -10.29
CA TRP A 86 -14.56 10.26 -10.21
C TRP A 86 -15.23 10.80 -11.47
N GLY A 87 -14.49 11.12 -12.54
CA GLY A 87 -15.07 11.70 -13.76
C GLY A 87 -15.77 13.05 -13.53
N LEU A 88 -15.26 13.85 -12.59
CA LEU A 88 -15.78 15.17 -12.23
C LEU A 88 -14.86 16.28 -12.75
N ASP A 89 -15.37 17.51 -12.76
CA ASP A 89 -14.53 18.69 -12.92
C ASP A 89 -13.86 19.08 -11.59
N GLU A 90 -12.59 19.50 -11.62
CA GLU A 90 -11.84 19.90 -10.42
C GLU A 90 -12.56 21.01 -9.62
N SER A 91 -13.22 21.94 -10.31
CA SER A 91 -13.98 23.01 -9.65
C SER A 91 -15.16 22.47 -8.85
N THR A 92 -15.73 21.32 -9.24
CA THR A 92 -16.83 20.66 -8.51
C THR A 92 -16.34 20.20 -7.15
N VAL A 93 -15.19 19.51 -7.09
CA VAL A 93 -14.59 19.04 -5.85
C VAL A 93 -14.18 20.22 -4.97
N LYS A 94 -13.50 21.22 -5.54
CA LYS A 94 -13.11 22.46 -4.83
C LYS A 94 -14.33 23.19 -4.24
N LYS A 95 -15.42 23.29 -5.00
CA LYS A 95 -16.66 23.94 -4.56
C LYS A 95 -17.31 23.17 -3.41
N ALA A 96 -17.32 21.83 -3.45
CA ALA A 96 -17.82 21.03 -2.35
C ALA A 96 -17.01 21.21 -1.06
N CYS A 97 -15.69 21.38 -1.16
CA CYS A 97 -14.83 21.75 -0.02
C CYS A 97 -15.21 23.12 0.54
N LEU A 98 -15.32 24.13 -0.32
CA LEU A 98 -15.67 25.51 0.09
C LEU A 98 -17.08 25.61 0.70
N GLN A 99 -18.01 24.80 0.22
CA GLN A 99 -19.39 24.74 0.71
C GLN A 99 -19.55 23.90 2.00
N GLY A 100 -18.48 23.29 2.51
CA GLY A 100 -18.54 22.45 3.71
C GLY A 100 -19.35 21.17 3.51
N ARG A 101 -19.43 20.64 2.29
CA ARG A 101 -20.13 19.37 2.00
C ARG A 101 -19.34 18.16 2.53
N PHE A 102 -18.02 18.28 2.56
CA PHE A 102 -17.13 17.35 3.25
C PHE A 102 -17.16 17.62 4.75
N ARG A 103 -17.02 16.56 5.54
CA ARG A 103 -16.83 16.66 7.00
C ARG A 103 -15.45 17.25 7.28
N HIS A 104 -15.26 17.79 8.48
CA HIS A 104 -14.02 18.46 8.88
C HIS A 104 -12.75 17.59 8.79
N TYR A 105 -12.89 16.26 8.82
CA TYR A 105 -11.81 15.27 8.68
C TYR A 105 -11.70 14.68 7.27
N GLU A 106 -12.61 15.03 6.35
CA GLU A 106 -12.63 14.50 4.98
C GLU A 106 -12.01 15.46 3.96
N ALA A 107 -11.88 16.75 4.28
CA ALA A 107 -11.25 17.72 3.40
C ALA A 107 -10.45 18.77 4.18
N LYS A 108 -9.27 19.11 3.65
CA LYS A 108 -8.39 20.14 4.20
C LYS A 108 -7.74 20.95 3.10
N LYS A 109 -7.57 22.25 3.34
CA LYS A 109 -6.73 23.10 2.50
C LYS A 109 -5.25 22.88 2.84
N SER A 110 -4.45 22.42 1.87
CA SER A 110 -3.01 22.18 2.05
C SER A 110 -2.22 23.12 1.15
N GLY A 111 -1.94 24.34 1.64
CA GLY A 111 -1.33 25.38 0.81
C GLY A 111 -2.22 25.71 -0.39
N TRP A 112 -1.73 25.41 -1.61
CA TRP A 112 -2.47 25.66 -2.85
C TRP A 112 -3.53 24.59 -3.18
N PRO A 113 -3.29 23.27 -3.13
CA PRO A 113 -4.34 22.28 -3.38
C PRO A 113 -5.34 22.14 -2.23
N TRP A 114 -6.51 21.61 -2.56
CA TRP A 114 -7.39 20.97 -1.59
C TRP A 114 -7.06 19.48 -1.55
N LEU A 115 -7.00 18.90 -0.34
CA LEU A 115 -6.90 17.47 -0.13
C LEU A 115 -8.27 16.95 0.31
N VAL A 116 -8.66 15.80 -0.21
CA VAL A 116 -9.91 15.09 0.10
C VAL A 116 -9.62 13.62 0.35
N THR A 117 -10.37 13.00 1.25
CA THR A 117 -10.24 11.55 1.49
C THR A 117 -11.07 10.75 0.49
N ARG A 118 -10.63 9.51 0.18
CA ARG A 118 -11.40 8.51 -0.56
C ARG A 118 -12.81 8.37 0.01
N GLN A 119 -12.91 8.16 1.32
CA GLN A 119 -14.18 8.03 2.04
C GLN A 119 -15.10 9.25 1.83
N GLY A 120 -14.55 10.47 1.89
CA GLY A 120 -15.32 11.69 1.66
C GLY A 120 -15.87 11.77 0.23
N MET A 121 -15.04 11.41 -0.75
CA MET A 121 -15.43 11.35 -2.15
C MET A 121 -16.52 10.30 -2.38
N GLU A 122 -16.34 9.08 -1.85
CA GLU A 122 -17.32 8.00 -1.96
C GLU A 122 -18.67 8.36 -1.34
N ARG A 123 -18.65 9.05 -0.19
CA ARG A 123 -19.87 9.51 0.48
C ARG A 123 -20.64 10.55 -0.33
N LEU A 124 -19.94 11.45 -1.03
CA LEU A 124 -20.58 12.55 -1.78
C LEU A 124 -20.93 12.18 -3.22
N TYR A 125 -20.15 11.30 -3.85
CA TYR A 125 -20.20 11.06 -5.29
C TYR A 125 -20.33 9.56 -5.65
N GLY A 126 -20.32 8.65 -4.67
CA GLY A 126 -20.34 7.20 -4.89
C GLY A 126 -18.95 6.63 -5.16
N SER A 127 -18.86 5.31 -5.38
CA SER A 127 -17.60 4.65 -5.73
C SER A 127 -16.98 5.28 -6.96
N LYS A 128 -15.65 5.37 -7.00
CA LYS A 128 -14.91 5.83 -8.20
C LYS A 128 -15.36 5.02 -9.41
N HIS A 129 -15.36 5.64 -10.59
CA HIS A 129 -15.61 4.88 -11.81
C HIS A 129 -14.44 3.92 -12.00
N SER A 130 -14.70 2.62 -11.86
CA SER A 130 -13.75 1.59 -12.28
C SER A 130 -13.63 1.66 -13.80
N GLU A 131 -12.42 1.92 -14.29
CA GLU A 131 -12.03 1.58 -15.67
C GLU A 131 -12.19 0.08 -15.93
#